data_AF-A0A966JT30-F1
#
_entry.id   AF-A0A966JT30-F1
#
_cell.length_a   1.000
_cell.length_b   1.000
_cell.length_c   1.000
_cell.angle_alpha   90.00
_cell.angle_beta   90.00
_cell.angle_gamma   90.00
#
_symmetry.space_group_name_H-M   'P 1'
#
loop_
_entity.id
_entity.type
_entity.pdbx_description
1 polymer ?
#
loop_
_entity_poly.entity_id
_entity_poly.type
_entity_poly.pdbx_seq_one_letter_code
_entity_poly.pdbx_strand_id
1 'polypeptide(L)' 'MRRALTALLIATLTISLSGCGAGLNAETRKLKQVTDGVEATVNTDGNNIKVVNLLVVETAEGAGQLTVK' A
#
# COMPACT_ATOMS: atom_id res chain seq x y z
N MET A 1 11.20 -36.27 -28.89
CA MET A 1 12.16 -35.38 -28.20
C MET A 1 11.85 -33.89 -28.38
N ARG A 2 11.65 -33.38 -29.61
CA ARG A 2 11.37 -31.94 -29.85
C ARG A 2 10.16 -31.38 -29.05
N ARG A 3 9.03 -32.09 -29.01
CA ARG A 3 7.81 -31.66 -28.28
C ARG A 3 7.99 -31.56 -26.76
N ALA A 4 8.80 -32.44 -26.17
CA ALA A 4 9.07 -32.44 -24.73
C ALA A 4 9.95 -31.24 -24.33
N LEU A 5 10.93 -30.89 -25.17
CA LEU A 5 11.78 -29.71 -24.97
C LEU A 5 10.97 -28.41 -25.03
N THR A 6 10.00 -28.32 -25.96
CA THR A 6 9.13 -27.14 -26.07
C THR A 6 8.23 -27.00 -24.84
N ALA A 7 7.67 -28.11 -24.35
CA ALA A 7 6.84 -28.10 -23.15
C ALA A 7 7.63 -27.69 -21.90
N LEU A 8 8.87 -28.17 -21.76
CA LEU A 8 9.76 -27.80 -20.66
C LEU A 8 10.12 -26.31 -20.71
N LEU A 9 10.46 -25.78 -21.89
CA LEU A 9 10.74 -24.35 -22.08
C LEU A 9 9.55 -23.47 -21.69
N ILE A 10 8.35 -23.83 -22.14
CA ILE A 10 7.12 -23.08 -21.82
C ILE A 10 6.87 -23.12 -20.30
N ALA A 11 7.01 -24.28 -19.66
CA ALA A 11 6.82 -24.41 -18.21
C ALA A 11 7.84 -23.59 -17.41
N THR A 12 9.11 -23.57 -17.81
CA THR A 12 10.13 -22.76 -17.14
C THR A 12 9.88 -21.26 -17.31
N LEU A 13 9.37 -20.84 -18.47
CA LEU A 13 9.10 -19.45 -18.79
C LEU A 13 7.88 -18.90 -18.03
N THR A 14 6.83 -19.72 -17.87
CA THR A 14 5.64 -19.30 -17.12
C THR A 14 5.92 -19.19 -15.62
N ILE A 15 6.75 -20.07 -15.05
CA ILE A 15 7.17 -20.00 -13.64
C ILE A 15 8.03 -18.76 -13.40
N SER A 16 8.96 -18.44 -14.30
CA SER A 16 9.80 -17.25 -14.17
C SER A 16 9.02 -15.94 -14.36
N LEU A 17 8.04 -15.90 -15.26
CA LEU A 17 7.20 -14.71 -15.48
C LEU A 17 6.21 -14.46 -14.32
N SER A 18 5.65 -15.51 -13.73
CA SER A 18 4.80 -15.40 -12.53
C SER A 18 5.58 -15.02 -11.26
N GLY A 19 6.90 -15.26 -11.22
CA GLY A 19 7.81 -14.79 -10.18
C GLY A 19 8.23 -13.31 -10.30
N CYS A 20 8.00 -12.67 -11.45
CA CYS A 20 8.29 -11.24 -11.68
C CYS A 20 7.10 -10.32 -11.31
N GLY A 21 6.06 -10.87 -10.70
CA GLY A 21 5.12 -10.06 -9.92
C GLY A 21 5.79 -9.76 -8.59
N ALA A 22 5.98 -8.49 -8.23
CA ALA A 22 6.64 -8.06 -7.00
C ALA A 22 6.04 -8.63 -5.69
N GLY A 23 4.95 -9.40 -5.77
CA GLY A 23 4.55 -10.36 -4.76
C GLY A 23 4.30 -9.72 -3.40
N LEU A 24 4.71 -10.41 -2.34
CA LEU A 24 4.61 -9.93 -0.96
C LEU A 24 5.70 -8.89 -0.62
N ASN A 25 6.76 -8.77 -1.43
CA ASN A 25 7.91 -7.89 -1.19
C ASN A 25 7.91 -6.65 -2.10
N ALA A 26 6.79 -6.34 -2.74
CA ALA A 26 6.69 -5.21 -3.66
C ALA A 26 7.00 -3.90 -2.93
N GLU A 27 7.87 -3.08 -3.49
CA GLU A 27 8.20 -1.76 -2.92
C GLU A 27 6.94 -0.89 -2.76
N THR A 28 5.95 -1.03 -3.65
CA THR A 28 4.65 -0.37 -3.53
C THR A 28 3.85 -0.78 -2.28
N ARG A 29 4.05 -1.98 -1.73
CA ARG A 29 3.44 -2.41 -0.46
C ARG A 29 4.18 -1.89 0.77
N LYS A 30 5.44 -1.47 0.60
CA LYS A 30 6.23 -0.82 1.67
C LYS A 30 5.93 0.67 1.77
N LEU A 31 5.30 1.26 0.75
CA LEU A 31 4.78 2.62 0.79
C LEU A 31 3.61 2.69 1.78
N LYS A 32 3.89 3.19 3.00
CA LYS A 32 2.86 3.39 4.03
C LYS A 32 2.06 4.69 3.84
N GLN A 33 2.58 5.63 3.08
CA GLN A 33 1.97 6.93 2.77
C GLN A 33 2.19 7.24 1.30
N VAL A 34 1.10 7.45 0.56
CA VAL A 34 1.14 7.93 -0.84
C VAL A 34 0.68 9.38 -0.98
N THR A 35 0.23 9.99 0.12
CA THR A 35 -0.17 11.38 0.22
C THR A 35 0.73 12.12 1.20
N ASP A 36 0.86 13.42 0.99
CA ASP A 36 1.57 14.39 1.82
C ASP A 36 1.00 14.57 3.25
N GLY A 37 -0.08 13.83 3.58
CA GLY A 37 -0.72 13.90 4.89
C GLY A 37 0.11 13.17 5.94
N VAL A 38 0.48 13.85 7.03
CA VAL A 38 1.06 13.22 8.23
C VAL A 38 0.05 12.24 8.81
N GLU A 39 0.26 10.94 8.56
CA GLU A 39 -0.59 9.90 9.12
C GLU A 39 -0.18 9.64 10.58
N ALA A 40 -1.06 9.98 11.52
CA ALA A 40 -0.85 9.67 12.92
C ALA A 40 -1.47 8.30 13.23
N THR A 41 -0.72 7.43 13.90
CA THR A 41 -1.23 6.15 14.42
C THR A 41 -1.26 6.20 15.94
N VAL A 42 -2.44 6.02 16.53
CA VAL A 42 -2.60 5.86 17.98
C VAL A 42 -2.64 4.37 18.27
N ASN A 43 -1.51 3.84 18.76
CA ASN A 43 -1.33 2.43 19.10
C ASN A 43 -1.05 2.21 20.60
N THR A 44 -1.65 3.04 21.45
CA THR A 44 -1.47 3.02 22.91
C THR A 44 -2.75 2.53 23.57
N ASP A 45 -2.64 1.92 24.74
CA ASP A 45 -3.78 1.45 25.54
C ASP A 45 -4.69 0.43 24.82
N GLY A 46 -4.10 -0.42 23.98
CA GLY A 46 -4.84 -1.42 23.20
C GLY A 46 -5.61 -0.85 22.00
N ASN A 47 -5.45 0.44 21.70
CA ASN A 47 -6.04 1.06 20.52
C ASN A 47 -5.18 0.82 19.28
N ASN A 48 -5.80 0.87 18.11
CA ASN A 48 -5.09 0.82 16.82
C ASN A 48 -5.81 1.73 15.81
N ILE A 49 -5.76 3.03 16.07
CA ILE A 49 -6.49 4.05 15.30
C ILE A 49 -5.53 4.69 14.30
N LYS A 50 -5.95 4.73 13.03
CA LYS A 50 -5.23 5.42 11.97
C LYS A 50 -5.93 6.73 11.62
N VAL A 51 -5.23 7.84 11.79
CA VAL A 51 -5.68 9.18 11.41
C VAL A 51 -5.08 9.51 10.05
N VAL A 52 -5.92 9.55 9.02
CA VAL A 52 -5.53 9.80 7.63
C VAL A 52 -6.39 10.93 7.06
N ASN A 53 -5.80 11.77 6.20
CA ASN A 53 -6.48 12.90 5.53
C ASN A 53 -7.24 13.86 6.45
N LEU A 54 -6.73 14.13 7.66
CA LEU A 54 -7.33 15.10 8.57
C LEU A 54 -6.93 16.53 8.17
N LEU A 55 -7.93 17.40 7.99
CA LEU A 55 -7.79 18.82 7.74
C LEU A 55 -8.41 19.59 8.91
N VAL A 56 -7.66 20.56 9.46
CA VAL A 56 -8.18 21.49 10.47
C VAL A 56 -8.53 22.79 9.75
N VAL A 57 -9.80 23.19 9.79
CA VAL A 57 -10.28 24.45 9.23
C VAL A 57 -10.69 25.41 10.35
N GLU A 58 -10.45 26.70 10.16
CA GLU A 58 -10.92 27.74 11.09
C GLU A 58 -12.40 28.04 10.80
N THR A 59 -13.24 27.99 11.83
CA THR A 59 -14.64 28.42 11.74
C THR A 59 -14.75 29.93 11.86
N ALA A 60 -15.87 30.51 11.42
CA ALA A 60 -16.14 31.94 11.56
C ALA A 60 -16.11 32.44 13.02
N GLU A 61 -16.22 31.53 13.98
CA GLU A 61 -16.17 31.78 15.43
C GLU A 61 -14.74 31.66 16.00
N GLY A 62 -13.73 31.43 15.16
CA GLY A 62 -12.32 31.27 15.54
C GLY A 62 -11.99 29.90 16.14
N ALA A 63 -12.88 28.92 16.03
CA ALA A 63 -12.63 27.56 16.50
C ALA A 63 -12.02 26.69 15.40
N GLY A 64 -11.21 25.70 15.78
CA GLY A 64 -10.72 24.68 14.85
C GLY A 64 -11.75 23.57 14.65
N GLN A 65 -12.22 23.37 13.42
CA GLN A 65 -13.07 22.25 13.03
C GLN A 65 -12.25 21.19 12.31
N LEU A 66 -12.42 19.93 12.74
CA LEU A 66 -11.84 18.76 12.09
C LEU A 66 -12.71 18.36 10.91
N THR A 67 -12.12 18.27 9.72
CA THR A 67 -12.75 17.76 8.50
C THR A 67 -11.82 16.80 7.78
N VAL A 68 -12.34 16.10 6.78
CA VAL A 68 -11.56 15.20 5.92
C VAL A 68 -11.20 15.97 4.64
N LYS A 69 -9.93 15.92 4.23
CA LYS A 69 -9.45 16.48 2.94
C LYS A 69 -9.96 15.68 1.75
#